data_AF-A0A970Q1G2-F1
#
_entry.id   AF-A0A970Q1G2-F1
#
_cell.length_a   1.000
_cell.length_b   1.000
_cell.length_c   1.000
_cell.angle_alpha   90.00
_cell.angle_beta   90.00
_cell.angle_gamma   90.00
#
_symmetry.space_group_name_H-M   'P 1'
#
loop_
_entity.id
_entity.type
_entity.pdbx_description
1 polymer ?
#
loop_
_entity_poly.entity_id
_entity_poly.type
_entity_poly.pdbx_seq_one_letter_code
_entity_poly.pdbx_strand_id
1 'polypeptide(L)'
;MLKGYFAENDGSGILSTADREGRVNAAIYSKPHIIEEETIALLMSERLSYANLQVNPYAVYLFMETGPGWKGKRIYLKKVKEEHNTDLAKSLIRRTHVDKENLDVNLVYFQIEKVLPLIGE
;
A
#
# COMPACT_ATOMS: atom_id res chain seq x y z
N MET A 1 6.29 -3.36 -15.98
CA MET A 1 5.93 -3.89 -14.65
C MET A 1 6.01 -2.78 -13.60
N LEU A 2 5.15 -2.80 -12.57
CA LEU A 2 5.09 -1.76 -11.52
C LEU A 2 6.41 -1.57 -10.75
N LYS A 3 7.26 -2.61 -10.67
CA LYS A 3 8.58 -2.54 -10.05
C LYS A 3 9.47 -1.45 -10.67
N GLY A 4 9.63 -1.45 -11.99
CA GLY A 4 10.39 -0.42 -12.70
C GLY A 4 9.76 0.97 -12.53
N TYR A 5 8.44 1.03 -12.65
CA TYR A 5 7.68 2.27 -12.46
C TYR A 5 7.95 2.94 -11.10
N PHE A 6 7.89 2.18 -9.99
CA PHE A 6 8.16 2.74 -8.66
C PHE A 6 9.64 3.02 -8.38
N ALA A 7 10.56 2.36 -9.09
CA ALA A 7 11.99 2.63 -9.00
C ALA A 7 12.38 3.94 -9.70
N GLU A 8 11.74 4.24 -10.83
CA GLU A 8 12.06 5.40 -11.68
C GLU A 8 11.28 6.67 -11.29
N ASN A 9 10.15 6.53 -10.59
CA ASN A 9 9.26 7.66 -10.31
C ASN A 9 9.09 7.88 -8.81
N ASP A 10 9.42 9.07 -8.34
CA ASP A 10 9.10 9.53 -6.99
C ASP A 10 7.72 10.15 -6.92
N GLY A 11 7.12 10.14 -5.73
CA GLY A 11 5.74 10.57 -5.57
C GLY A 11 5.14 10.23 -4.21
N SER A 12 3.87 10.59 -4.07
CA SER A 12 3.07 10.35 -2.88
C SER A 12 2.07 9.22 -3.11
N GLY A 13 2.03 8.27 -2.18
CA GLY A 13 1.07 7.17 -2.19
C GLY A 13 -0.07 7.40 -1.21
N ILE A 14 -1.29 7.15 -1.64
CA ILE A 14 -2.50 7.18 -0.81
C ILE A 14 -3.17 5.81 -0.89
N LEU A 15 -3.38 5.19 0.27
CA LEU A 15 -4.16 3.96 0.38
C LEU A 15 -5.58 4.31 0.84
N SER A 16 -6.56 4.00 0.00
CA SER A 16 -7.98 4.11 0.32
C SER A 16 -8.55 2.74 0.68
N THR A 17 -9.33 2.70 1.75
CA THR A 17 -9.99 1.51 2.30
C THR A 17 -11.41 1.88 2.73
N ALA A 18 -12.25 0.90 3.03
CA ALA A 18 -13.58 1.14 3.60
C ALA A 18 -13.93 0.06 4.62
N ASP A 19 -14.76 0.40 5.60
CA ASP A 19 -15.33 -0.59 6.52
C ASP A 19 -16.48 -1.39 5.86
N ARG A 20 -17.14 -2.26 6.65
CA ARG A 20 -18.27 -3.10 6.21
C ARG A 20 -19.55 -2.32 5.89
N GLU A 21 -19.68 -1.10 6.42
CA GLU A 21 -20.83 -0.22 6.17
C GLU A 21 -20.57 0.70 4.95
N GLY A 22 -19.38 0.62 4.37
CA GLY A 22 -18.96 1.46 3.25
C GLY A 22 -18.42 2.82 3.66
N ARG A 23 -18.09 3.04 4.94
CA ARG A 23 -17.44 4.29 5.38
C ARG A 23 -15.99 4.27 4.92
N VAL A 24 -15.64 5.25 4.09
CA VAL A 24 -14.35 5.32 3.42
C VAL A 24 -13.28 5.98 4.28
N ASN A 25 -12.03 5.57 4.07
CA ASN A 25 -10.84 6.15 4.67
C ASN A 25 -9.74 6.29 3.61
N ALA A 26 -8.88 7.29 3.74
CA ALA A 26 -7.71 7.49 2.90
C ALA A 26 -6.53 7.97 3.75
N ALA A 27 -5.37 7.33 3.59
CA ALA A 27 -4.17 7.67 4.35
C ALA A 27 -2.90 7.60 3.50
N ILE A 28 -1.89 8.38 3.86
CA ILE A 28 -0.58 8.37 3.19
C ILE A 28 0.15 7.06 3.48
N TYR A 29 0.64 6.41 2.42
CA TYR A 29 1.45 5.19 2.48
C TYR A 29 2.69 5.31 1.60
N SER A 30 3.79 4.73 2.06
CA SER A 30 5.01 4.60 1.25
C SER A 30 4.78 3.71 0.02
N LYS A 31 5.69 3.77 -0.96
CA LYS A 31 5.68 2.87 -2.13
C LYS A 31 5.63 1.41 -1.67
N PRO A 32 4.72 0.59 -2.22
CA PRO A 32 4.62 -0.80 -1.82
C PRO A 32 5.89 -1.58 -2.14
N HIS A 33 6.08 -2.70 -1.45
CA HIS A 33 7.06 -3.70 -1.83
C HIS A 33 6.48 -4.58 -2.92
N ILE A 34 7.16 -4.71 -4.06
CA ILE A 34 6.74 -5.63 -5.13
C ILE A 34 7.31 -7.01 -4.80
N ILE A 35 6.44 -7.98 -4.59
CA ILE A 35 6.81 -9.35 -4.21
C ILE A 35 6.95 -10.21 -5.47
N GLU A 36 5.92 -10.18 -6.31
CA GLU A 36 5.82 -10.86 -7.61
C GLU A 36 5.19 -9.89 -8.63
N GLU A 37 5.00 -10.32 -9.89
CA GLU A 37 4.51 -9.42 -10.95
C GLU A 37 3.15 -8.77 -10.62
N GLU A 38 2.26 -9.53 -9.99
CA GLU A 38 0.89 -9.10 -9.65
C GLU A 38 0.61 -9.03 -8.14
N THR A 39 1.61 -9.27 -7.30
CA THR A 39 1.47 -9.21 -5.84
C THR A 39 2.34 -8.11 -5.24
N ILE A 40 1.72 -7.27 -4.42
CA ILE A 40 2.40 -6.23 -3.66
C ILE A 40 2.19 -6.41 -2.17
N ALA A 41 3.07 -5.83 -1.36
CA ALA A 41 2.94 -5.80 0.09
C ALA A 41 3.13 -4.40 0.66
N LEU A 42 2.38 -4.11 1.73
CA LEU A 42 2.48 -2.89 2.51
C LEU A 42 2.72 -3.22 3.98
N LEU A 43 3.58 -2.44 4.62
CA LEU A 43 3.70 -2.44 6.08
C LEU A 43 2.56 -1.62 6.67
N MET A 44 1.78 -2.23 7.57
CA MET A 44 0.60 -1.63 8.17
C MET A 44 0.65 -1.81 9.69
N SER A 45 0.70 -0.70 10.43
CA SER A 45 0.40 -0.72 11.87
C SER A 45 -1.11 -0.87 12.09
N GLU A 46 -1.51 -1.29 13.30
CA GLU A 46 -2.90 -1.47 13.71
C GLU A 46 -3.67 -0.14 13.84
N ARG A 47 -3.97 0.46 12.69
CA ARG A 47 -4.74 1.70 12.54
C ARG A 47 -5.98 1.46 11.69
N LEU A 48 -6.76 2.51 11.44
CA LEU A 48 -8.03 2.44 10.71
C LEU A 48 -7.95 1.71 9.36
N SER A 49 -6.94 2.00 8.52
CA SER A 49 -6.80 1.30 7.23
C SER A 49 -6.59 -0.21 7.41
N TYR A 50 -5.83 -0.63 8.42
CA TYR A 50 -5.63 -2.04 8.73
C TYR A 50 -6.92 -2.68 9.26
N ALA A 51 -7.61 -2.01 10.20
CA ALA A 51 -8.88 -2.48 10.75
C ALA A 51 -9.96 -2.64 9.66
N ASN A 52 -10.04 -1.70 8.70
CA ASN A 52 -10.92 -1.80 7.55
C ASN A 52 -10.63 -3.05 6.72
N LEU A 53 -9.35 -3.36 6.49
CA LEU A 53 -8.93 -4.54 5.72
C LEU A 53 -9.22 -5.88 6.39
N GLN A 54 -9.50 -5.90 7.70
CA GLN A 54 -9.94 -7.11 8.39
C GLN A 54 -11.41 -7.45 8.11
N VAL A 55 -12.20 -6.47 7.66
CA VAL A 55 -13.64 -6.65 7.39
C VAL A 55 -14.00 -6.46 5.91
N ASN A 56 -13.14 -5.82 5.14
CA ASN A 56 -13.30 -5.57 3.72
C ASN A 56 -11.94 -5.67 3.01
N PRO A 57 -11.68 -6.69 2.19
CA PRO A 57 -10.34 -6.93 1.64
C PRO A 57 -9.95 -5.94 0.52
N TYR A 58 -10.86 -5.07 0.07
CA TYR A 58 -10.60 -4.21 -1.08
C TYR A 58 -9.97 -2.88 -0.70
N ALA A 59 -9.01 -2.46 -1.51
CA ALA A 59 -8.35 -1.17 -1.38
C ALA A 59 -7.99 -0.58 -2.74
N VAL A 60 -7.72 0.72 -2.76
CA VAL A 60 -7.10 1.39 -3.90
C VAL A 60 -5.84 2.10 -3.42
N TYR A 61 -4.71 1.80 -4.04
CA TYR A 61 -3.49 2.57 -3.88
C TYR A 61 -3.35 3.54 -5.05
N LEU A 62 -3.55 4.83 -4.74
CA LEU A 62 -3.32 5.91 -5.68
C LEU A 62 -1.89 6.41 -5.49
N PHE A 63 -1.10 6.39 -6.56
CA PHE A 63 0.23 6.95 -6.58
C PHE A 63 0.25 8.16 -7.50
N MET A 64 0.67 9.29 -6.97
CA MET A 64 0.83 10.55 -7.70
C MET A 64 2.32 10.89 -7.77
N GLU A 65 2.82 11.03 -9.00
CA GLU A 65 4.21 11.37 -9.27
C GLU A 65 4.55 12.79 -8.82
N THR A 66 5.78 13.02 -8.40
CA THR A 66 6.31 14.35 -8.14
C THR A 66 6.56 15.07 -9.47
N GLY A 67 6.05 16.29 -9.61
CA GLY A 67 6.31 17.13 -10.78
C GLY A 67 5.07 17.88 -11.26
N PRO A 68 5.17 18.58 -12.41
CA PRO A 68 4.04 19.31 -12.97
C PRO A 68 2.98 18.36 -13.56
N GLY A 69 1.71 18.74 -13.40
CA GLY A 69 0.55 17.99 -13.91
C GLY A 69 0.14 16.82 -13.03
N TRP A 70 -0.82 16.03 -13.53
CA TRP A 70 -1.38 14.89 -12.80
C TRP A 70 -0.93 13.57 -13.44
N LYS A 71 0.27 13.13 -13.11
CA LYS A 71 0.81 11.83 -13.53
C LYS A 71 0.82 10.85 -12.38
N GLY A 72 0.60 9.59 -12.68
CA GLY A 72 0.46 8.58 -11.64
C GLY A 72 -0.33 7.36 -12.07
N LYS A 73 -0.66 6.52 -11.10
CA LYS A 73 -1.48 5.31 -11.29
C LYS A 73 -2.50 5.15 -10.16
N ARG A 74 -3.67 4.62 -10.50
CA ARG A 74 -4.64 4.05 -9.56
C ARG A 74 -4.52 2.52 -9.62
N ILE A 75 -4.14 1.90 -8.52
CA ILE A 75 -3.91 0.46 -8.43
C ILE A 75 -4.98 -0.12 -7.51
N TYR A 76 -5.84 -0.95 -8.07
CA TYR A 76 -6.91 -1.62 -7.35
C TYR A 76 -6.38 -2.92 -6.77
N LEU A 77 -6.68 -3.16 -5.50
CA LEU A 77 -6.05 -4.16 -4.68
C LEU A 77 -7.09 -4.99 -3.95
N LYS A 78 -6.76 -6.27 -3.77
CA LYS A 78 -7.49 -7.19 -2.89
C LYS A 78 -6.51 -7.85 -1.93
N LYS A 79 -6.70 -7.69 -0.62
CA LYS A 79 -5.91 -8.37 0.42
C LYS A 79 -6.05 -9.88 0.23
N VAL A 80 -4.92 -10.58 0.19
CA VAL A 80 -4.86 -12.05 0.00
C VAL A 80 -4.29 -12.78 1.20
N LYS A 81 -3.35 -12.16 1.93
CA LYS A 81 -2.78 -12.71 3.18
C LYS A 81 -2.10 -11.60 3.98
N GLU A 82 -1.74 -11.90 5.22
CA GLU A 82 -0.87 -11.04 6.01
C GLU A 82 0.04 -11.86 6.91
N GLU A 83 1.13 -11.23 7.33
CA GLU A 83 2.07 -11.74 8.33
C GLU A 83 2.14 -10.74 9.48
N HIS A 84 2.10 -11.26 10.72
CA HIS A 84 2.08 -10.44 11.92
C HIS A 84 3.46 -10.37 12.54
N ASN A 85 4.00 -9.16 12.67
CA ASN A 85 5.22 -8.86 13.43
C ASN A 85 6.42 -9.79 13.13
N THR A 86 6.59 -10.18 11.86
CA THR A 86 7.67 -11.07 11.44
C THR A 86 9.00 -10.33 11.28
N ASP A 87 10.12 -11.06 11.36
CA ASP A 87 11.44 -10.49 11.07
C ASP A 87 11.51 -9.89 9.65
N LEU A 88 10.80 -10.51 8.70
CA LEU A 88 10.64 -9.97 7.36
C LEU A 88 9.96 -8.59 7.40
N ALA A 89 8.82 -8.46 8.10
CA ALA A 89 8.14 -7.16 8.23
C ALA A 89 9.05 -6.08 8.83
N LYS A 90 9.80 -6.43 9.89
CA LYS A 90 10.77 -5.52 10.53
C LYS A 90 11.92 -5.13 9.59
N SER A 91 12.42 -6.08 8.80
CA SER A 91 13.51 -5.84 7.83
C SER A 91 13.13 -4.82 6.74
N LEU A 92 11.84 -4.77 6.37
CA LEU A 92 11.31 -3.91 5.31
C LEU A 92 11.05 -2.46 5.76
N ILE A 93 11.16 -2.16 7.06
CA ILE A 93 10.96 -0.81 7.59
C ILE A 93 12.05 0.12 7.07
N ARG A 94 11.65 1.14 6.29
CA ARG A 94 12.58 2.11 5.68
C ARG A 94 13.01 3.24 6.62
N ARG A 95 12.29 3.46 7.72
CA ARG A 95 12.61 4.54 8.66
C ARG A 95 13.86 4.17 9.47
N THR A 96 14.85 5.05 9.45
CA THR A 96 16.16 4.84 10.11
C THR A 96 16.17 5.26 11.58
N HIS A 97 15.24 6.10 12.01
CA HIS A 97 15.21 6.69 13.36
C HIS A 97 14.15 6.07 14.29
N VAL A 98 13.61 4.90 13.94
CA VAL A 98 12.62 4.22 14.80
C VAL A 98 13.19 2.91 15.28
N ASP A 99 12.99 2.64 16.57
CA ASP A 99 13.30 1.34 17.16
C ASP A 99 12.41 0.26 16.52
N LYS A 100 13.01 -0.51 15.61
CA LYS A 100 12.32 -1.53 14.81
C LYS A 100 11.91 -2.74 15.64
N GLU A 101 12.57 -2.99 16.78
CA GLU A 101 12.28 -4.17 17.60
C GLU A 101 10.95 -4.01 18.34
N ASN A 102 10.62 -2.78 18.72
CA ASN A 102 9.41 -2.41 19.47
C ASN A 102 8.24 -1.97 18.56
N LEU A 103 8.40 -2.03 17.24
CA LEU A 103 7.37 -1.65 16.28
C LEU A 103 6.47 -2.82 15.94
N ASP A 104 5.21 -2.74 16.34
CA ASP A 104 4.18 -3.67 15.90
C ASP A 104 3.71 -3.29 14.48
N VAL A 105 4.19 -4.06 13.50
CA VAL A 105 3.88 -3.87 12.08
C VAL A 105 3.50 -5.19 11.44
N ASN A 106 2.42 -5.15 10.66
CA ASN A 106 1.94 -6.27 9.88
C ASN A 106 2.37 -6.07 8.42
N LEU A 107 2.81 -7.16 7.77
CA LEU A 107 3.07 -7.16 6.34
C LEU A 107 1.83 -7.70 5.63
N VAL A 108 1.09 -6.81 4.98
CA VAL A 108 -0.19 -7.13 4.33
C VAL A 108 0.03 -7.26 2.83
N TYR A 109 -0.36 -8.39 2.27
CA TYR A 109 -0.19 -8.73 0.86
C TYR A 109 -1.48 -8.54 0.09
N PHE A 110 -1.34 -7.99 -1.12
CA PHE A 110 -2.44 -7.70 -2.01
C PHE A 110 -2.18 -8.25 -3.40
N GLN A 111 -3.20 -8.86 -3.98
CA GLN A 111 -3.29 -9.09 -5.42
C GLN A 111 -3.68 -7.79 -6.09
N ILE A 112 -3.04 -7.48 -7.23
CA ILE A 112 -3.43 -6.39 -8.11
C ILE A 112 -4.61 -6.86 -8.96
N GLU A 113 -5.74 -6.19 -8.82
CA GLU A 113 -6.95 -6.46 -9.60
C GLU A 113 -6.93 -5.69 -10.92
N LYS A 114 -6.42 -4.45 -10.88
CA LYS A 114 -6.47 -3.52 -12.01
C LYS A 114 -5.52 -2.36 -11.81
N VAL A 115 -4.95 -1.86 -12.90
CA VAL A 115 -4.14 -0.64 -12.92
C VAL A 115 -4.73 0.34 -13.92
N LEU A 116 -4.98 1.58 -13.49
CA LEU A 116 -5.43 2.68 -14.34
C LEU A 116 -4.46 3.86 -14.28
N PRO A 117 -4.46 4.75 -15.28
CA PRO A 117 -3.84 6.06 -15.16
C PRO A 117 -4.47 6.86 -14.01
N LEU A 118 -3.70 7.81 -13.45
CA LEU A 118 -4.15 8.65 -12.33
C LEU A 118 -5.39 9.47 -12.70
N ILE A 119 -5.34 10.14 -13.85
CA ILE A 119 -6.46 10.85 -14.45
C ILE A 119 -7.19 9.94 -15.44
N GLY A 120 -8.40 10.33 -15.84
CA GLY A 120 -9.21 9.54 -16.78
C GLY A 120 -8.51 9.29 -18.12
N GLU A 121 -9.00 8.27 -18.81
CA GLU A 121 -9.16 8.36 -20.26
C GLU A 121 -10.56 8.90 -20.54
#